data_AF-V9HUN9-F1
#
_entry.id   AF-V9HUN9-F1
#
_cell.length_a   1.000
_cell.length_b   1.000
_cell.length_c   1.000
_cell.angle_alpha   90.00
_cell.angle_beta   90.00
_cell.angle_gamma   90.00
#
_symmetry.space_group_name_H-M   'P 1'
#
loop_
_entity.id
_entity.type
_entity.pdbx_description
1 polymer ?
#
loop_
_entity_poly.entity_id
_entity_poly.type
_entity_poly.pdbx_seq_one_letter_code
_entity_poly.pdbx_strand_id
1 'polypeptide(L)'
;MSDLMDFKCPCCGGAIEFNSSSQNMKCPFCDSEFDIETIKSMESAENTQENIDWSTDFNEWSNEEAGGMSVYSCESCGGEVISDSTTSATQCPYCGSNIVMKGQFSGDLRPDYIIPFKIDKNAAKEALKGHLKGKRFLPKTFKDENHIDKIEGAYVPFWLFNCKADADVKYKAEDIRTWSDSDYEYTEVTTYLVNRAGSVNFERIPVDGATKMPDDLMESIEPYKFDDAVDFQTAYLAGYVSERYDVDADQSIERANVRVKESVEETFKNTVTGHDRVYVSSSVVNLEDSSVNYALYPVWLLHTTWKEQKYTFAMNGQTGKFVGDLPLDKSAYFRWFSIIGVILSTIICAGITLLH
;
A
#
# COMPACT_ATOMS: atom_id res chain seq x y z
N MET A 1 -13.10 -56.41 16.45
CA MET A 1 -13.57 -55.92 15.14
C MET A 1 -12.99 -56.88 14.13
N SER A 2 -13.85 -57.52 13.35
CA SER A 2 -13.47 -58.54 12.37
C SER A 2 -12.72 -57.90 11.22
N ASP A 3 -11.48 -58.31 10.97
CA ASP A 3 -10.74 -57.98 9.76
C ASP A 3 -11.53 -58.52 8.56
N LEU A 4 -12.17 -57.61 7.81
CA LEU A 4 -12.77 -57.91 6.52
C LEU A 4 -11.62 -58.06 5.51
N MET A 5 -11.17 -59.30 5.30
CA MET A 5 -10.24 -59.64 4.22
C MET A 5 -10.99 -59.57 2.89
N ASP A 6 -10.62 -58.61 2.06
CA ASP A 6 -11.22 -58.35 0.76
C ASP A 6 -10.40 -59.09 -0.32
N PHE A 7 -10.84 -60.29 -0.69
CA PHE A 7 -10.15 -61.11 -1.69
C PHE A 7 -10.50 -60.62 -3.11
N LYS A 8 -9.49 -60.36 -3.95
CA LYS A 8 -9.67 -59.87 -5.32
C LYS A 8 -9.42 -60.95 -6.36
N CYS A 9 -10.21 -60.94 -7.43
CA CYS A 9 -10.09 -61.86 -8.56
C CYS A 9 -8.83 -61.52 -9.40
N PRO A 10 -7.90 -62.46 -9.63
CA PRO A 10 -6.71 -62.21 -10.46
C PRO A 10 -7.03 -61.92 -11.93
N CYS A 11 -8.21 -62.34 -12.42
CA CYS A 11 -8.59 -62.21 -13.82
C CYS A 11 -9.27 -60.87 -14.13
N CYS A 12 -10.01 -60.28 -13.18
CA CYS A 12 -10.78 -59.05 -13.43
C CYS A 12 -10.73 -58.00 -12.30
N GLY A 13 -10.07 -58.28 -11.18
CA GLY A 13 -9.94 -57.37 -10.04
C GLY A 13 -11.20 -57.21 -9.16
N GLY A 14 -12.31 -57.88 -9.50
CA GLY A 14 -13.54 -57.85 -8.71
C GLY A 14 -13.46 -58.69 -7.43
N ALA A 15 -14.30 -58.40 -6.44
CA ALA A 15 -14.36 -59.17 -5.20
C ALA A 15 -14.78 -60.62 -5.49
N ILE A 16 -14.09 -61.59 -4.87
CA ILE A 16 -14.41 -63.01 -4.97
C ILE A 16 -15.09 -63.51 -3.70
N GLU A 17 -16.07 -64.38 -3.86
CA GLU A 17 -16.88 -64.91 -2.76
C GLU A 17 -16.66 -66.41 -2.60
N PHE A 18 -16.69 -66.89 -1.35
CA PHE A 18 -16.53 -68.31 -1.07
C PHE A 18 -17.83 -69.08 -1.34
N ASN A 19 -17.78 -70.08 -2.21
CA ASN A 19 -18.92 -70.96 -2.47
C ASN A 19 -18.85 -72.19 -1.55
N SER A 20 -19.77 -72.27 -0.58
CA SER A 20 -19.82 -73.36 0.41
C SER A 20 -20.08 -74.74 -0.19
N SER A 21 -20.67 -74.82 -1.40
CA SER A 21 -21.06 -76.08 -2.04
C SER A 21 -19.90 -76.73 -2.80
N SER A 22 -19.06 -75.93 -3.45
CA SER A 22 -17.89 -76.40 -4.19
C SER A 22 -16.59 -76.31 -3.40
N GLN A 23 -16.60 -75.67 -2.22
CA GLN A 23 -15.42 -75.38 -1.39
C GLN A 23 -14.34 -74.56 -2.14
N ASN A 24 -14.75 -73.78 -3.15
CA ASN A 24 -13.87 -72.96 -3.98
C ASN A 24 -14.28 -71.47 -3.90
N MET A 25 -13.35 -70.57 -4.25
CA MET A 25 -13.63 -69.15 -4.41
C MET A 25 -14.16 -68.87 -5.82
N LYS A 26 -15.32 -68.24 -5.94
CA LYS A 26 -15.94 -67.92 -7.23
C LYS A 26 -16.09 -66.41 -7.42
N CYS A 27 -15.71 -65.93 -8.60
CA CYS A 27 -15.93 -64.53 -8.97
C CYS A 27 -17.32 -64.36 -9.62
N PRO A 28 -18.22 -63.52 -9.09
CA PRO A 28 -19.53 -63.27 -9.68
C PRO A 28 -19.47 -62.44 -10.97
N PHE A 29 -18.33 -61.80 -11.27
CA PHE A 29 -18.18 -60.91 -12.42
C PHE A 29 -17.61 -61.59 -13.67
N CYS A 30 -16.68 -62.53 -13.51
CA CYS A 30 -16.03 -63.22 -14.64
C CYS A 30 -16.22 -64.75 -14.60
N ASP A 31 -17.03 -65.26 -13.68
CA ASP A 31 -17.37 -66.69 -13.49
C ASP A 31 -16.16 -67.62 -13.30
N SER A 32 -14.98 -67.07 -13.01
CA SER A 32 -13.78 -67.87 -12.75
C SER A 32 -13.83 -68.50 -11.36
N GLU A 33 -13.42 -69.76 -11.27
CA GLU A 33 -13.36 -70.54 -10.04
C GLU A 33 -11.90 -70.84 -9.69
N PHE A 34 -11.53 -70.56 -8.43
CA PHE A 34 -10.17 -70.72 -7.93
C PHE A 34 -10.17 -71.59 -6.67
N ASP A 35 -9.19 -72.48 -6.56
CA ASP A 35 -8.94 -73.25 -5.35
C ASP A 35 -8.30 -72.35 -4.27
N ILE A 36 -8.63 -72.63 -3.00
CA ILE A 36 -8.21 -71.84 -1.83
C ILE A 36 -6.68 -71.79 -1.72
N GLU A 37 -5.99 -72.89 -2.04
CA GLU A 37 -4.52 -72.96 -2.01
C GLU A 37 -3.86 -72.10 -3.11
N THR A 38 -4.55 -71.93 -4.24
CA THR A 38 -4.07 -71.08 -5.35
C THR A 38 -4.18 -69.60 -4.99
N ILE A 39 -5.25 -69.17 -4.32
CA ILE A 39 -5.38 -67.78 -3.85
C ILE A 39 -4.36 -67.47 -2.75
N LYS A 40 -4.15 -68.38 -1.80
CA LYS A 40 -3.15 -68.19 -0.72
C LYS A 40 -1.70 -68.14 -1.23
N SER A 41 -1.37 -68.91 -2.26
CA SER A 41 -0.03 -68.86 -2.85
C SER A 41 0.22 -67.55 -3.62
N MET A 42 -0.81 -66.96 -4.23
CA MET A 42 -0.73 -65.64 -4.87
C MET A 42 -0.61 -64.50 -3.85
N GLU A 43 -1.30 -64.57 -2.69
CA GLU A 43 -1.10 -63.60 -1.58
C GLU A 43 0.35 -63.57 -1.07
N SER A 44 1.03 -64.73 -1.03
CA SER A 44 2.43 -64.81 -0.60
C SER A 44 3.43 -64.25 -1.63
N ALA A 45 3.01 -64.08 -2.89
CA ALA A 45 3.83 -63.54 -3.97
C ALA A 45 3.53 -62.05 -4.28
N GLU A 46 2.37 -61.53 -3.87
CA GLU A 46 1.94 -60.15 -4.15
C GLU A 46 2.34 -59.11 -3.09
N ASN A 47 3.09 -59.48 -2.04
CA ASN A 47 3.66 -58.49 -1.13
C ASN A 47 4.97 -57.85 -1.64
N THR A 48 5.06 -57.71 -2.97
CA THR A 48 5.94 -56.72 -3.58
C THR A 48 5.04 -55.58 -4.04
N GLN A 49 4.55 -54.79 -3.07
CA GLN A 49 4.24 -53.41 -3.40
C GLN A 49 5.55 -52.84 -3.94
N GLU A 50 5.59 -52.60 -5.26
CA GLU A 50 6.48 -51.58 -5.78
C GLU A 50 6.01 -50.29 -5.10
N ASN A 51 6.58 -50.02 -3.92
CA ASN A 51 6.66 -48.68 -3.39
C ASN A 51 7.47 -47.92 -4.42
N ILE A 52 6.78 -47.35 -5.41
CA ILE A 52 7.27 -46.17 -6.07
C ILE A 52 7.21 -45.12 -4.97
N ASP A 53 8.24 -45.11 -4.14
CA ASP A 53 8.53 -44.02 -3.22
C ASP A 53 8.94 -42.88 -4.15
N TRP A 54 7.96 -42.06 -4.54
CA TRP A 54 8.28 -40.79 -5.16
C TRP A 54 9.05 -40.05 -4.08
N SER A 55 10.37 -39.95 -4.24
CA SER A 55 11.19 -39.14 -3.37
C SER A 55 10.64 -37.72 -3.44
N THR A 56 9.83 -37.34 -2.46
CA THR A 56 9.41 -35.98 -2.24
C THR A 56 10.58 -35.25 -1.57
N ASP A 57 11.74 -35.27 -2.23
CA ASP A 57 12.79 -34.28 -2.01
C ASP A 57 12.29 -33.00 -2.70
N PHE A 58 11.23 -32.43 -2.14
CA PHE A 58 11.01 -31.02 -2.31
C PHE A 58 12.11 -30.36 -1.50
N ASN A 59 12.97 -29.56 -2.14
CA ASN A 59 13.85 -28.67 -1.40
C ASN A 59 12.97 -27.90 -0.41
N GLU A 60 13.06 -28.25 0.88
CA GLU A 60 12.46 -27.45 1.93
C GLU A 60 13.08 -26.07 1.80
N TRP A 61 12.23 -25.06 1.58
CA TRP A 61 12.68 -23.68 1.57
C TRP A 61 13.35 -23.43 2.91
N SER A 62 14.56 -22.90 2.88
CA SER A 62 15.25 -22.51 4.10
C SER A 62 14.36 -21.55 4.90
N ASN A 63 14.48 -21.52 6.23
CA ASN A 63 13.73 -20.57 7.07
C ASN A 63 13.94 -19.10 6.64
N GLU A 64 15.03 -18.80 5.93
CA GLU A 64 15.32 -17.50 5.34
C GLU A 64 14.52 -17.24 4.05
N GLU A 65 14.25 -18.27 3.23
CA GLU A 65 13.40 -18.18 2.03
C GLU A 65 11.90 -18.20 2.37
N ALA A 66 11.50 -18.89 3.45
CA ALA A 66 10.13 -18.87 3.99
C ALA A 66 9.84 -17.66 4.90
N GLY A 67 10.89 -16.92 5.29
CA GLY A 67 10.78 -15.72 6.12
C GLY A 67 9.96 -14.64 5.43
N GLY A 68 8.85 -14.25 6.04
CA GLY A 68 7.97 -13.18 5.55
C GLY A 68 6.77 -13.64 4.73
N MET A 69 6.60 -14.95 4.48
CA MET A 69 5.36 -15.49 3.91
C MET A 69 4.55 -16.23 4.97
N SER A 70 3.23 -16.18 4.86
CA SER A 70 2.31 -16.86 5.75
C SER A 70 1.21 -17.53 4.93
N VAL A 71 0.88 -18.76 5.30
CA VAL A 71 -0.17 -19.56 4.66
C VAL A 71 -1.42 -19.48 5.53
N TYR A 72 -2.54 -19.11 4.91
CA TYR A 72 -3.82 -18.94 5.59
C TYR A 72 -4.91 -19.79 4.93
N SER A 73 -5.60 -20.60 5.72
CA SER A 73 -6.71 -21.40 5.23
C SER A 73 -8.00 -20.58 5.19
N CYS A 74 -8.66 -20.55 4.04
CA CYS A 74 -9.94 -19.89 3.86
C CYS A 74 -11.07 -20.67 4.56
N GLU A 75 -11.73 -20.06 5.55
CA GLU A 75 -12.86 -20.69 6.27
C GLU A 75 -14.08 -20.98 5.36
N SER A 76 -14.17 -20.32 4.19
CA SER A 76 -15.31 -20.48 3.27
C SER A 76 -15.15 -21.62 2.26
N CYS A 77 -13.95 -21.82 1.70
CA CYS A 77 -13.72 -22.83 0.65
C CYS A 77 -12.62 -23.84 0.98
N GLY A 78 -11.93 -23.70 2.12
CA GLY A 78 -10.82 -24.56 2.52
C GLY A 78 -9.53 -24.37 1.72
N GLY A 79 -9.48 -23.41 0.79
CA GLY A 79 -8.28 -23.13 0.01
C GLY A 79 -7.21 -22.43 0.84
N GLU A 80 -5.95 -22.78 0.63
CA GLU A 80 -4.80 -22.15 1.28
C GLU A 80 -4.32 -20.95 0.46
N VAL A 81 -4.28 -19.78 1.10
CA VAL A 81 -3.86 -18.51 0.51
C VAL A 81 -2.51 -18.15 1.10
N ILE A 82 -1.50 -18.02 0.24
CA ILE A 82 -0.17 -17.56 0.62
C ILE A 82 -0.16 -16.02 0.51
N SER A 83 0.21 -15.34 1.58
CA SER A 83 0.36 -13.89 1.60
C SER A 83 1.59 -13.47 2.40
N ASP A 84 1.87 -12.17 2.42
CA ASP A 84 2.89 -11.62 3.30
C ASP A 84 2.49 -11.84 4.78
N SER A 85 3.49 -12.01 5.62
CA SER A 85 3.40 -11.98 7.08
C SER A 85 2.84 -10.68 7.65
N THR A 86 2.86 -9.58 6.90
CA THR A 86 2.24 -8.31 7.29
C THR A 86 0.78 -8.19 6.84
N THR A 87 0.34 -9.02 5.88
CA THR A 87 -1.06 -9.02 5.44
C THR A 87 -1.96 -9.43 6.60
N SER A 88 -2.99 -8.63 6.86
CA SER A 88 -3.90 -8.82 7.99
C SER A 88 -5.36 -8.95 7.55
N ALA A 89 -5.72 -8.40 6.38
CA ALA A 89 -6.97 -8.69 5.69
C ALA A 89 -6.76 -8.76 4.18
N THR A 90 -7.40 -9.72 3.52
CA THR A 90 -7.34 -9.90 2.07
C THR A 90 -8.58 -10.63 1.55
N GLN A 91 -8.71 -10.75 0.23
CA GLN A 91 -9.76 -11.52 -0.42
C GLN A 91 -9.22 -12.86 -0.92
N CYS A 92 -9.97 -13.95 -0.70
CA CYS A 92 -9.64 -15.27 -1.20
C CYS A 92 -9.65 -15.29 -2.74
N PRO A 93 -8.54 -15.64 -3.42
CA PRO A 93 -8.50 -15.69 -4.88
C PRO A 93 -9.36 -16.83 -5.47
N TYR A 94 -9.70 -17.83 -4.65
CA TYR A 94 -10.47 -19.01 -5.10
C TYR A 94 -11.98 -18.77 -5.10
N CYS A 95 -12.53 -18.22 -4.01
CA CYS A 95 -13.99 -18.06 -3.83
C CYS A 95 -14.44 -16.62 -3.59
N GLY A 96 -13.50 -15.66 -3.47
CA GLY A 96 -13.82 -14.26 -3.27
C GLY A 96 -14.29 -13.90 -1.85
N SER A 97 -14.23 -14.82 -0.88
CA SER A 97 -14.54 -14.51 0.52
C SER A 97 -13.49 -13.58 1.14
N ASN A 98 -13.89 -12.78 2.12
CA ASN A 98 -12.96 -11.95 2.89
C ASN A 98 -12.27 -12.80 3.96
N ILE A 99 -10.95 -12.75 4.01
CA ILE A 99 -10.12 -13.42 5.00
C ILE A 99 -9.54 -12.35 5.92
N VAL A 100 -9.81 -12.46 7.23
CA VAL A 100 -9.19 -11.62 8.26
C VAL A 100 -8.32 -12.49 9.14
N MET A 101 -7.03 -12.18 9.17
CA MET A 101 -5.99 -12.98 9.82
C MET A 101 -5.87 -12.54 11.27
N LYS A 102 -6.71 -13.10 12.14
CA LYS A 102 -6.86 -12.67 13.55
C LYS A 102 -5.54 -12.63 14.34
N GLY A 103 -4.57 -13.49 14.02
CA GLY A 103 -3.25 -13.52 14.68
C GLY A 103 -2.41 -12.25 14.45
N GLN A 104 -2.65 -11.54 13.34
CA GLN A 104 -1.90 -10.33 12.98
C GLN A 104 -2.37 -9.07 13.71
N PHE A 105 -3.52 -9.12 14.40
CA PHE A 105 -4.06 -8.02 15.21
C PHE A 105 -4.14 -8.41 16.69
N SER A 106 -3.00 -8.73 17.30
CA SER A 106 -2.91 -9.08 18.71
C SER A 106 -1.85 -8.26 19.45
N GLY A 107 -2.13 -7.92 20.72
CA GLY A 107 -1.26 -7.05 21.52
C GLY A 107 -1.04 -5.70 20.85
N ASP A 108 0.23 -5.30 20.76
CA ASP A 108 0.69 -4.02 20.20
C ASP A 108 0.42 -3.90 18.68
N LEU A 109 0.13 -5.01 18.00
CA LEU A 109 -0.21 -5.02 16.57
C LEU A 109 -1.67 -4.63 16.29
N ARG A 110 -2.49 -4.44 17.34
CA ARG A 110 -3.90 -4.04 17.18
C ARG A 110 -4.01 -2.51 17.08
N PRO A 111 -4.62 -1.96 16.02
CA PRO A 111 -4.89 -0.52 15.93
C PRO A 111 -5.83 -0.04 17.02
N ASP A 112 -5.63 1.19 17.48
CA ASP A 112 -6.57 1.92 18.34
C ASP A 112 -7.79 2.38 17.52
N TYR A 113 -7.52 2.95 16.34
CA TYR A 113 -8.53 3.64 15.52
C TYR A 113 -8.56 3.17 14.07
N ILE A 114 -9.70 3.40 13.42
CA ILE A 114 -9.86 3.23 11.98
C ILE A 114 -10.71 4.36 11.42
N ILE A 115 -10.31 4.91 10.27
CA ILE A 115 -11.15 5.87 9.52
C ILE A 115 -11.91 5.07 8.47
N PRO A 116 -13.25 4.97 8.53
CA PRO A 116 -14.00 4.17 7.56
C PRO A 116 -13.91 4.74 6.14
N PHE A 117 -13.85 3.85 5.14
CA PHE A 117 -14.04 4.25 3.74
C PHE A 117 -15.39 4.95 3.56
N LYS A 118 -15.38 6.14 2.94
CA LYS A 118 -16.59 6.87 2.53
C LYS A 118 -16.80 6.86 1.02
N ILE A 119 -15.72 6.64 0.28
CA ILE A 119 -15.69 6.73 -1.17
C ILE A 119 -15.53 5.33 -1.75
N ASP A 120 -16.38 5.00 -2.71
CA ASP A 120 -16.39 3.68 -3.35
C ASP A 120 -15.35 3.54 -4.47
N LYS A 121 -15.23 2.32 -4.98
CA LYS A 121 -14.33 1.94 -6.07
C LYS A 121 -14.63 2.67 -7.38
N ASN A 122 -15.88 3.04 -7.65
CA ASN A 122 -16.25 3.69 -8.90
C ASN A 122 -15.84 5.16 -8.89
N ALA A 123 -15.98 5.83 -7.76
CA ALA A 123 -15.50 7.19 -7.55
C ALA A 123 -13.97 7.28 -7.73
N ALA A 124 -13.21 6.29 -7.26
CA ALA A 124 -11.77 6.21 -7.53
C ALA A 124 -11.42 6.14 -9.03
N LYS A 125 -12.19 5.37 -9.82
CA LYS A 125 -12.03 5.32 -11.28
C LYS A 125 -12.36 6.65 -11.95
N GLU A 126 -13.41 7.32 -11.50
CA GLU A 126 -13.78 8.64 -12.02
C GLU A 126 -12.76 9.72 -11.62
N ALA A 127 -12.19 9.64 -10.42
CA ALA A 127 -11.12 10.52 -9.96
C ALA A 127 -9.87 10.39 -10.85
N LEU A 128 -9.47 9.17 -11.21
CA LEU A 128 -8.39 8.96 -12.17
C LEU A 128 -8.72 9.59 -13.53
N LYS A 129 -9.92 9.36 -14.07
CA LYS A 129 -10.34 10.01 -15.33
C LYS A 129 -10.32 11.54 -15.24
N GLY A 130 -10.67 12.09 -14.08
CA GLY A 130 -10.56 13.52 -13.77
C GLY A 130 -9.12 14.01 -13.77
N HIS A 131 -8.21 13.29 -13.11
CA HIS A 131 -6.79 13.60 -13.02
C HIS A 131 -6.10 13.66 -14.39
N LEU A 132 -6.53 12.84 -15.33
CA LEU A 132 -6.03 12.80 -16.71
C LEU A 132 -6.57 13.93 -17.61
N LYS A 133 -7.64 14.63 -17.21
CA LYS A 133 -8.26 15.70 -18.03
C LYS A 133 -7.48 17.02 -17.92
N GLY A 134 -7.45 17.78 -19.00
CA GLY A 134 -6.89 19.14 -19.04
C GLY A 134 -5.36 19.24 -18.98
N LYS A 135 -4.64 18.11 -18.97
CA LYS A 135 -3.16 18.09 -18.90
C LYS A 135 -2.56 18.30 -20.29
N ARG A 136 -1.96 19.47 -20.54
CA ARG A 136 -1.39 19.87 -21.84
C ARG A 136 -0.18 19.05 -22.27
N PHE A 137 0.62 18.58 -21.31
CA PHE A 137 1.85 17.81 -21.56
C PHE A 137 1.70 16.31 -21.32
N LEU A 138 0.47 15.82 -21.14
CA LEU A 138 0.22 14.39 -21.03
C LEU A 138 0.21 13.77 -22.43
N PRO A 139 1.00 12.71 -22.70
CA PRO A 139 0.93 11.99 -23.96
C PRO A 139 -0.51 11.54 -24.24
N LYS A 140 -1.03 11.84 -25.43
CA LYS A 140 -2.38 11.40 -25.81
C LYS A 140 -2.48 9.88 -25.78
N THR A 141 -1.44 9.18 -26.23
CA THR A 141 -1.35 7.71 -26.17
C THR A 141 -1.45 7.20 -24.74
N PHE A 142 -0.85 7.86 -23.75
CA PHE A 142 -1.06 7.50 -22.35
C PHE A 142 -2.54 7.63 -21.97
N LYS A 143 -3.20 8.72 -22.32
CA LYS A 143 -4.62 8.91 -21.98
C LYS A 143 -5.53 7.88 -22.67
N ASP A 144 -5.24 7.54 -23.92
CA ASP A 144 -6.07 6.69 -24.78
C ASP A 144 -5.82 5.19 -24.51
N GLU A 145 -4.60 4.80 -24.14
CA GLU A 145 -4.18 3.42 -23.86
C GLU A 145 -4.13 3.08 -22.37
N ASN A 146 -4.33 4.05 -21.46
CA ASN A 146 -4.27 3.79 -20.03
C ASN A 146 -5.44 2.87 -19.62
N HIS A 147 -5.11 1.61 -19.39
CA HIS A 147 -5.96 0.63 -18.77
C HIS A 147 -5.58 0.50 -17.30
N ILE A 148 -6.58 0.51 -16.42
CA ILE A 148 -6.34 0.26 -14.99
C ILE A 148 -6.03 -1.22 -14.86
N ASP A 149 -4.79 -1.55 -14.51
CA ASP A 149 -4.36 -2.94 -14.27
C ASP A 149 -5.02 -3.45 -13.00
N LYS A 150 -4.97 -2.63 -11.95
CA LYS A 150 -5.44 -3.00 -10.61
C LYS A 150 -5.97 -1.78 -9.88
N ILE A 151 -7.05 -2.00 -9.14
CA ILE A 151 -7.62 -1.00 -8.24
C ILE A 151 -8.00 -1.70 -6.94
N GLU A 152 -7.37 -1.26 -5.87
CA GLU A 152 -7.44 -1.86 -4.54
C GLU A 152 -7.78 -0.81 -3.51
N GLY A 153 -8.72 -1.12 -2.63
CA GLY A 153 -8.93 -0.35 -1.42
C GLY A 153 -8.12 -1.00 -0.32
N ALA A 154 -7.22 -0.23 0.28
CA ALA A 154 -6.31 -0.68 1.31
C ALA A 154 -6.50 0.15 2.59
N TYR A 155 -6.44 -0.51 3.74
CA TYR A 155 -6.19 0.15 5.02
C TYR A 155 -4.69 0.17 5.28
N VAL A 156 -4.13 1.38 5.28
CA VAL A 156 -2.70 1.62 5.49
C VAL A 156 -2.47 1.95 6.96
N PRO A 157 -1.45 1.35 7.61
CA PRO A 157 -1.07 1.67 8.99
C PRO A 157 -0.46 3.06 9.10
N PHE A 158 -0.92 3.84 10.09
CA PHE A 158 -0.38 5.15 10.44
C PHE A 158 -0.14 5.25 11.94
N TRP A 159 1.00 5.82 12.29
CA TRP A 159 1.30 6.34 13.62
C TRP A 159 0.77 7.76 13.76
N LEU A 160 0.10 8.02 14.88
CA LEU A 160 -0.47 9.33 15.21
C LEU A 160 0.30 9.90 16.39
N PHE A 161 1.24 10.79 16.11
CA PHE A 161 2.06 11.42 17.13
C PHE A 161 1.33 12.64 17.71
N ASN A 162 1.27 12.70 19.04
CA ASN A 162 0.88 13.89 19.79
C ASN A 162 2.10 14.39 20.55
N CYS A 163 2.30 15.71 20.56
CA CYS A 163 3.38 16.33 21.34
C CYS A 163 3.07 17.79 21.61
N LYS A 164 3.76 18.34 22.62
CA LYS A 164 3.84 19.78 22.85
C LYS A 164 5.20 20.26 22.36
N ALA A 165 5.21 21.27 21.50
CA ALA A 165 6.42 21.86 20.96
C ALA A 165 6.65 23.24 21.59
N ASP A 166 7.73 23.39 22.35
CA ASP A 166 8.21 24.67 22.87
C ASP A 166 9.32 25.19 21.96
N ALA A 167 9.11 26.36 21.38
CA ALA A 167 9.98 26.87 20.33
C ALA A 167 10.43 28.33 20.54
N ASP A 168 11.67 28.61 20.16
CA ASP A 168 12.23 29.95 19.94
C ASP A 168 12.70 30.03 18.49
N VAL A 169 12.05 30.88 17.70
CA VAL A 169 12.30 31.03 16.27
C VAL A 169 12.68 32.46 15.95
N LYS A 170 13.85 32.61 15.35
CA LYS A 170 14.41 33.88 14.91
C LYS A 170 14.22 34.01 13.41
N TYR A 171 13.69 35.15 13.01
CA TYR A 171 13.45 35.51 11.62
C TYR A 171 14.27 36.72 11.21
N LYS A 172 14.63 36.74 9.93
CA LYS A 172 15.09 37.94 9.23
C LYS A 172 13.91 38.46 8.41
N ALA A 173 13.40 39.64 8.75
CA ALA A 173 12.36 40.30 7.99
C ALA A 173 12.94 41.47 7.19
N GLU A 174 12.42 41.71 6.00
CA GLU A 174 12.90 42.74 5.07
C GLU A 174 11.74 43.58 4.56
N ASP A 175 11.91 44.90 4.61
CA ASP A 175 11.05 45.87 3.92
C ASP A 175 11.82 46.42 2.72
N ILE A 176 11.20 46.37 1.55
CA ILE A 176 11.80 46.73 0.26
C ILE A 176 11.13 47.99 -0.26
N ARG A 177 11.92 49.04 -0.41
CA ARG A 177 11.48 50.29 -1.03
C ARG A 177 12.26 50.53 -2.31
N THR A 178 11.55 50.60 -3.43
CA THR A 178 12.13 50.93 -4.74
C THR A 178 11.67 52.32 -5.18
N TRP A 179 12.60 53.15 -5.63
CA TRP A 179 12.32 54.45 -6.25
C TRP A 179 13.34 54.74 -7.34
N SER A 180 13.01 55.63 -8.27
CA SER A 180 13.89 56.02 -9.36
C SER A 180 14.06 57.53 -9.45
N ASP A 181 15.20 57.97 -9.98
CA ASP A 181 15.40 59.34 -10.47
C ASP A 181 15.65 59.31 -12.00
N SER A 182 16.14 60.41 -12.58
CA SER A 182 16.40 60.51 -14.02
C SER A 182 17.46 59.54 -14.54
N ASP A 183 18.37 59.10 -13.68
CA ASP A 183 19.60 58.42 -14.07
C ASP A 183 19.76 57.04 -13.41
N TYR A 184 19.08 56.79 -12.29
CA TYR A 184 19.23 55.58 -11.48
C TYR A 184 17.92 55.04 -10.90
N GLU A 185 17.85 53.72 -10.77
CA GLU A 185 16.87 53.03 -9.92
C GLU A 185 17.54 52.61 -8.60
N TYR A 186 16.94 53.00 -7.49
CA TYR A 186 17.40 52.67 -6.14
C TYR A 186 16.47 51.63 -5.52
N THR A 187 17.06 50.67 -4.81
CA THR A 187 16.34 49.73 -3.96
C THR A 187 16.95 49.76 -2.57
N GLU A 188 16.17 50.21 -1.59
CA GLU A 188 16.51 50.15 -0.17
C GLU A 188 15.90 48.89 0.42
N VAL A 189 16.71 48.12 1.15
CA VAL A 189 16.27 46.92 1.88
C VAL A 189 16.56 47.15 3.36
N THR A 190 15.51 47.39 4.14
CA THR A 190 15.63 47.50 5.60
C THR A 190 15.47 46.12 6.22
N THR A 191 16.48 45.66 6.95
CA THR A 191 16.48 44.34 7.60
C THR A 191 16.15 44.46 9.09
N TYR A 192 15.22 43.62 9.55
CA TYR A 192 14.84 43.47 10.96
C TYR A 192 15.15 42.05 11.45
N LEU A 193 15.56 41.95 12.71
CA LEU A 193 15.65 40.68 13.42
C LEU A 193 14.42 40.54 14.30
N VAL A 194 13.60 39.53 14.02
CA VAL A 194 12.34 39.27 14.75
C VAL A 194 12.49 37.98 15.52
N ASN A 195 12.17 37.98 16.81
CA ASN A 195 12.07 36.75 17.60
C ASN A 195 10.59 36.43 17.89
N ARG A 196 10.25 35.14 17.82
CA ARG A 196 8.99 34.57 18.26
C ARG A 196 9.28 33.35 19.12
N ALA A 197 8.78 33.39 20.36
CA ALA A 197 8.85 32.26 21.26
C ALA A 197 7.46 31.91 21.77
N GLY A 198 7.19 30.62 21.96
CA GLY A 198 5.90 30.14 22.41
C GLY A 198 5.81 28.62 22.39
N SER A 199 4.64 28.12 22.74
CA SER A 199 4.31 26.70 22.69
C SER A 199 3.19 26.44 21.68
N VAL A 200 3.26 25.29 21.02
CA VAL A 200 2.23 24.78 20.12
C VAL A 200 1.94 23.34 20.50
N ASN A 201 0.67 23.00 20.68
CA ASN A 201 0.25 21.63 20.87
C ASN A 201 -0.08 21.01 19.51
N PHE A 202 0.47 19.84 19.27
CA PHE A 202 0.19 19.03 18.09
C PHE A 202 -0.57 17.79 18.49
N GLU A 203 -1.64 17.50 17.75
CA GLU A 203 -2.44 16.31 17.93
C GLU A 203 -2.48 15.53 16.62
N ARG A 204 -2.25 14.22 16.72
CA ARG A 204 -2.48 13.22 15.67
C ARG A 204 -1.74 13.51 14.37
N ILE A 205 -0.46 13.88 14.47
CA ILE A 205 0.41 14.03 13.30
C ILE A 205 0.56 12.63 12.67
N PRO A 206 0.03 12.42 11.46
CA PRO A 206 0.08 11.12 10.83
C PRO A 206 1.47 10.86 10.26
N VAL A 207 1.99 9.65 10.42
CA VAL A 207 3.15 9.13 9.68
C VAL A 207 2.83 7.68 9.32
N ASP A 208 2.98 7.30 8.06
CA ASP A 208 2.69 5.92 7.66
C ASP A 208 3.73 4.94 8.23
N GLY A 209 3.25 3.74 8.54
CA GLY A 209 4.04 2.65 9.11
C GLY A 209 4.25 1.49 8.12
N ALA A 210 4.23 1.77 6.80
CA ALA A 210 4.25 0.76 5.75
C ALA A 210 5.33 1.05 4.69
N THR A 211 6.38 0.22 4.67
CA THR A 211 7.52 0.31 3.74
C THR A 211 7.10 0.21 2.27
N LYS A 212 6.02 -0.53 1.99
CA LYS A 212 5.49 -0.71 0.62
C LYS A 212 4.73 0.51 0.11
N MET A 213 4.39 1.46 0.97
CA MET A 213 3.70 2.69 0.62
C MET A 213 4.73 3.82 0.55
N PRO A 214 4.92 4.46 -0.63
CA PRO A 214 5.80 5.61 -0.71
C PRO A 214 5.25 6.74 0.16
N ASP A 215 6.06 7.23 1.09
CA ASP A 215 5.59 8.22 2.06
C ASP A 215 5.12 9.50 1.34
N ASP A 216 5.85 9.97 0.34
CA ASP A 216 5.51 11.17 -0.45
C ASP A 216 4.10 11.07 -1.07
N LEU A 217 3.71 9.87 -1.50
CA LEU A 217 2.38 9.58 -2.01
C LEU A 217 1.32 9.60 -0.90
N MET A 218 1.62 9.01 0.26
CA MET A 218 0.72 8.97 1.42
C MET A 218 0.50 10.34 2.04
N GLU A 219 1.54 11.15 2.14
CA GLU A 219 1.46 12.53 2.61
C GLU A 219 0.69 13.42 1.61
N SER A 220 0.83 13.14 0.32
CA SER A 220 0.14 13.91 -0.74
C SER A 220 -1.38 13.73 -0.72
N ILE A 221 -1.91 12.63 -0.17
CA ILE A 221 -3.36 12.39 -0.04
C ILE A 221 -3.98 12.94 1.26
N GLU A 222 -3.17 13.51 2.15
CA GLU A 222 -3.64 14.26 3.34
C GLU A 222 -4.30 15.60 2.95
N PRO A 223 -5.19 16.18 3.77
CA PRO A 223 -5.57 15.77 5.14
C PRO A 223 -6.69 14.74 5.18
N TYR A 224 -6.64 13.89 6.20
CA TYR A 224 -7.77 13.06 6.65
C TYR A 224 -8.57 13.82 7.71
N LYS A 225 -9.86 13.53 7.82
CA LYS A 225 -10.72 14.11 8.87
C LYS A 225 -10.81 13.11 10.02
N PHE A 226 -10.00 13.31 11.04
CA PHE A 226 -9.96 12.40 12.18
C PHE A 226 -11.27 12.38 12.99
N ASP A 227 -12.11 13.41 12.91
CA ASP A 227 -13.42 13.43 13.59
C ASP A 227 -14.35 12.28 13.16
N ASP A 228 -14.09 11.66 12.01
CA ASP A 228 -14.83 10.49 11.53
C ASP A 228 -14.18 9.15 11.95
N ALA A 229 -13.05 9.19 12.67
CA ALA A 229 -12.39 7.98 13.16
C ALA A 229 -13.24 7.30 14.24
N VAL A 230 -13.23 5.98 14.24
CA VAL A 230 -13.92 5.14 15.22
C VAL A 230 -12.95 4.14 15.82
N ASP A 231 -13.31 3.57 16.97
CA ASP A 231 -12.54 2.49 17.58
C ASP A 231 -12.38 1.33 16.59
N PHE A 232 -11.18 0.73 16.56
CA PHE A 232 -10.89 -0.33 15.62
C PHE A 232 -11.80 -1.56 15.81
N GLN A 233 -12.48 -1.91 14.73
CA GLN A 233 -13.26 -3.14 14.62
C GLN A 233 -12.89 -3.86 13.32
N THR A 234 -12.67 -5.17 13.41
CA THR A 234 -12.31 -6.02 12.27
C THR A 234 -13.35 -6.02 11.15
N ALA A 235 -14.62 -5.72 11.46
CA ALA A 235 -15.70 -5.62 10.49
C ALA A 235 -15.43 -4.57 9.39
N TYR A 236 -14.71 -3.49 9.70
CA TYR A 236 -14.38 -2.44 8.73
C TYR A 236 -13.37 -2.89 7.68
N LEU A 237 -12.60 -3.96 7.93
CA LEU A 237 -11.62 -4.52 6.99
C LEU A 237 -12.29 -5.37 5.90
N ALA A 238 -13.57 -5.73 6.06
CA ALA A 238 -14.27 -6.56 5.11
C ALA A 238 -14.33 -5.88 3.72
N GLY A 239 -13.80 -6.56 2.70
CA GLY A 239 -13.77 -6.07 1.32
C GLY A 239 -12.59 -5.16 1.01
N TYR A 240 -11.67 -4.97 1.95
CA TYR A 240 -10.46 -4.16 1.78
C TYR A 240 -9.23 -4.97 2.13
N VAL A 241 -8.12 -4.68 1.43
CA VAL A 241 -6.82 -5.23 1.82
C VAL A 241 -6.33 -4.43 3.03
N SER A 242 -5.67 -5.09 3.97
CA SER A 242 -5.05 -4.40 5.10
C SER A 242 -3.75 -5.09 5.45
N GLU A 243 -2.73 -4.28 5.72
CA GLU A 243 -1.46 -4.74 6.26
C GLU A 243 -1.28 -4.13 7.66
N ARG A 244 -0.63 -4.87 8.55
CA ARG A 244 -0.09 -4.31 9.80
C ARG A 244 1.15 -3.48 9.48
N TYR A 245 1.58 -2.65 10.44
CA TYR A 245 2.82 -1.90 10.28
C TYR A 245 4.04 -2.85 10.15
N ASP A 246 4.99 -2.43 9.32
CA ASP A 246 6.33 -3.01 9.19
C ASP A 246 7.44 -1.99 9.51
N VAL A 247 7.06 -0.73 9.74
CA VAL A 247 7.89 0.34 10.29
C VAL A 247 7.39 0.68 11.70
N ASP A 248 8.24 0.53 12.70
CA ASP A 248 7.92 0.80 14.09
C ASP A 248 7.81 2.31 14.36
N ALA A 249 7.02 2.68 15.37
CA ALA A 249 6.84 4.08 15.76
C ALA A 249 8.17 4.82 16.01
N ASP A 250 9.15 4.15 16.62
CA ASP A 250 10.48 4.71 16.91
C ASP A 250 11.23 5.11 15.63
N GLN A 251 11.04 4.36 14.53
CA GLN A 251 11.64 4.67 13.24
C GLN A 251 10.96 5.88 12.56
N SER A 252 9.68 6.10 12.87
CA SER A 252 8.88 7.21 12.34
C SER A 252 9.04 8.53 13.12
N ILE A 253 9.67 8.51 14.31
CA ILE A 253 9.86 9.71 15.16
C ILE A 253 10.56 10.85 14.41
N GLU A 254 11.64 10.56 13.70
CA GLU A 254 12.41 11.61 13.02
C GLU A 254 11.57 12.33 11.96
N ARG A 255 10.75 11.57 11.23
CA ARG A 255 9.83 12.13 10.24
C ARG A 255 8.75 13.01 10.89
N ALA A 256 8.18 12.56 12.01
CA ALA A 256 7.25 13.37 12.80
C ALA A 256 7.92 14.67 13.30
N ASN A 257 9.16 14.60 13.78
CA ASN A 257 9.92 15.76 14.27
C ASN A 257 10.14 16.81 13.18
N VAL A 258 10.47 16.39 11.96
CA VAL A 258 10.61 17.29 10.80
C VAL A 258 9.29 18.01 10.54
N ARG A 259 8.17 17.28 10.49
CA ARG A 259 6.83 17.85 10.28
C ARG A 259 6.44 18.86 11.35
N VAL A 260 6.71 18.55 12.62
CA VAL A 260 6.47 19.46 13.75
C VAL A 260 7.29 20.73 13.59
N LYS A 261 8.60 20.59 13.31
CA LYS A 261 9.51 21.72 13.19
C LYS A 261 9.09 22.67 12.07
N GLU A 262 8.81 22.13 10.88
CA GLU A 262 8.35 22.93 9.74
C GLU A 262 7.01 23.64 10.05
N SER A 263 6.08 22.93 10.69
CA SER A 263 4.78 23.49 11.08
C SER A 263 4.91 24.60 12.12
N VAL A 264 5.81 24.46 13.10
CA VAL A 264 6.11 25.49 14.10
C VAL A 264 6.73 26.72 13.43
N GLU A 265 7.74 26.51 12.58
CA GLU A 265 8.42 27.59 11.87
C GLU A 265 7.46 28.39 11.00
N GLU A 266 6.55 27.72 10.28
CA GLU A 266 5.53 28.36 9.47
C GLU A 266 4.46 29.06 10.31
N THR A 267 3.96 28.40 11.37
CA THR A 267 2.93 28.98 12.26
C THR A 267 3.44 30.26 12.92
N PHE A 268 4.66 30.25 13.44
CA PHE A 268 5.25 31.43 14.07
C PHE A 268 5.59 32.51 13.03
N LYS A 269 6.00 32.13 11.81
CA LYS A 269 6.25 33.05 10.70
C LYS A 269 4.98 33.82 10.34
N ASN A 270 3.83 33.15 10.32
CA ASN A 270 2.53 33.78 10.02
C ASN A 270 2.11 34.84 11.06
N THR A 271 2.73 34.87 12.24
CA THR A 271 2.54 35.94 13.25
C THR A 271 3.43 37.17 13.02
N VAL A 272 4.38 37.09 12.09
CA VAL A 272 5.27 38.19 11.70
C VAL A 272 4.60 38.96 10.58
N THR A 273 3.80 39.96 10.94
CA THR A 273 3.03 40.78 9.99
C THR A 273 3.70 42.13 9.74
N GLY A 274 3.49 42.71 8.55
CA GLY A 274 3.91 44.08 8.24
C GLY A 274 5.28 44.21 7.55
N HIS A 275 5.81 43.11 7.00
CA HIS A 275 7.06 43.07 6.27
C HIS A 275 6.86 42.46 4.87
N ASP A 276 7.68 42.85 3.89
CA ASP A 276 7.58 42.35 2.51
C ASP A 276 8.08 40.91 2.38
N ARG A 277 9.17 40.58 3.09
CA ARG A 277 9.74 39.24 3.09
C ARG A 277 10.15 38.82 4.49
N VAL A 278 9.94 37.55 4.81
CA VAL A 278 10.31 36.96 6.10
C VAL A 278 10.98 35.61 5.86
N TYR A 279 12.18 35.44 6.40
CA TYR A 279 12.99 34.24 6.30
C TYR A 279 13.29 33.68 7.68
N VAL A 280 13.24 32.36 7.84
CA VAL A 280 13.73 31.71 9.06
C VAL A 280 15.25 31.87 9.11
N SER A 281 15.78 32.39 10.21
CA SER A 281 17.22 32.52 10.44
C SER A 281 17.74 31.36 11.29
N SER A 282 17.04 31.05 12.38
CA SER A 282 17.33 29.88 13.21
C SER A 282 16.11 29.51 14.04
N SER A 283 15.98 28.23 14.37
CA SER A 283 14.91 27.71 15.21
C SER A 283 15.48 26.73 16.22
N VAL A 284 14.95 26.77 17.44
CA VAL A 284 15.13 25.73 18.45
C VAL A 284 13.74 25.26 18.82
N VAL A 285 13.48 23.97 18.65
CA VAL A 285 12.19 23.33 18.95
C VAL A 285 12.47 22.18 19.89
N ASN A 286 11.90 22.24 21.09
CA ASN A 286 11.94 21.18 22.08
C ASN A 286 10.57 20.50 22.12
N LEU A 287 10.55 19.17 22.06
CA LEU A 287 9.33 18.38 22.08
C LEU A 287 9.16 17.74 23.46
N GLU A 288 7.98 17.93 24.04
CA GLU A 288 7.56 17.40 25.34
C GLU A 288 6.26 16.61 25.19
N ASP A 289 5.90 15.83 26.21
CA ASP A 289 4.63 15.10 26.33
C ASP A 289 4.28 14.27 25.08
N SER A 290 5.23 13.47 24.60
CA SER A 290 5.02 12.64 23.41
C SER A 290 4.17 11.42 23.72
N SER A 291 3.15 11.19 22.90
CA SER A 291 2.37 9.94 22.86
C SER A 291 2.12 9.53 21.42
N VAL A 292 1.95 8.23 21.19
CA VAL A 292 1.69 7.67 19.87
C VAL A 292 0.47 6.76 19.94
N ASN A 293 -0.40 6.90 18.94
CA ASN A 293 -1.51 5.99 18.70
C ASN A 293 -1.36 5.30 17.35
N TYR A 294 -1.93 4.12 17.23
CA TYR A 294 -1.93 3.36 15.98
C TYR A 294 -3.30 3.43 15.30
N ALA A 295 -3.34 3.83 14.04
CA ALA A 295 -4.58 3.92 13.27
C ALA A 295 -4.46 3.31 11.86
N LEU A 296 -5.60 2.92 11.30
CA LEU A 296 -5.72 2.47 9.92
C LEU A 296 -6.47 3.51 9.07
N TYR A 297 -5.81 3.98 8.01
CA TYR A 297 -6.36 4.99 7.10
C TYR A 297 -6.80 4.38 5.76
N PRO A 298 -7.95 4.81 5.20
CA PRO A 298 -8.51 4.24 3.98
C PRO A 298 -7.86 4.88 2.75
N VAL A 299 -7.19 4.07 1.93
CA VAL A 299 -6.50 4.50 0.71
C VAL A 299 -6.96 3.68 -0.47
N TRP A 300 -7.34 4.33 -1.57
CA TRP A 300 -7.49 3.67 -2.85
C TRP A 300 -6.17 3.75 -3.62
N LEU A 301 -5.65 2.59 -4.01
CA LEU A 301 -4.46 2.46 -4.85
C LEU A 301 -4.88 2.01 -6.24
N LEU A 302 -4.40 2.71 -7.26
CA LEU A 302 -4.63 2.38 -8.66
C LEU A 302 -3.28 2.23 -9.35
N HIS A 303 -3.10 1.11 -10.02
CA HIS A 303 -1.89 0.82 -10.79
C HIS A 303 -2.20 0.75 -12.27
N THR A 304 -1.32 1.33 -13.07
CA THR A 304 -1.31 1.19 -14.53
C THR A 304 0.10 0.99 -15.04
N THR A 305 0.22 0.22 -16.10
CA THR A 305 1.49 -0.04 -16.77
C THR A 305 1.45 0.59 -18.15
N TRP A 306 2.40 1.48 -18.42
CA TRP A 306 2.53 2.11 -19.73
C TRP A 306 4.00 2.16 -20.15
N LYS A 307 4.30 1.64 -21.35
CA LYS A 307 5.68 1.49 -21.87
C LYS A 307 6.63 0.85 -20.85
N GLU A 308 6.19 -0.27 -20.27
CA GLU A 308 6.95 -1.05 -19.26
C GLU A 308 7.21 -0.31 -17.94
N GLN A 309 6.66 0.90 -17.75
CA GLN A 309 6.73 1.65 -16.50
C GLN A 309 5.42 1.54 -15.74
N LYS A 310 5.52 1.29 -14.43
CA LYS A 310 4.38 1.26 -13.51
C LYS A 310 4.12 2.65 -12.96
N TYR A 311 2.88 3.09 -13.03
CA TYR A 311 2.40 4.33 -12.43
C TYR A 311 1.42 3.96 -11.32
N THR A 312 1.67 4.49 -10.14
CA THR A 312 0.80 4.32 -8.98
C THR A 312 0.09 5.64 -8.69
N PHE A 313 -1.21 5.56 -8.53
CA PHE A 313 -2.04 6.66 -8.07
C PHE A 313 -2.65 6.29 -6.73
N ALA A 314 -2.75 7.28 -5.85
CA ALA A 314 -3.41 7.14 -4.57
C ALA A 314 -4.57 8.11 -4.46
N MET A 315 -5.62 7.68 -3.77
CA MET A 315 -6.73 8.53 -3.41
C MET A 315 -7.13 8.30 -1.97
N ASN A 316 -7.30 9.39 -1.24
CA ASN A 316 -7.86 9.38 0.09
C ASN A 316 -9.29 8.78 0.05
N GLY A 317 -9.49 7.64 0.72
CA GLY A 317 -10.77 6.91 0.73
C GLY A 317 -11.90 7.59 1.50
N GLN A 318 -11.61 8.70 2.18
CA GLN A 318 -12.56 9.53 2.91
C GLN A 318 -12.87 10.84 2.19
N THR A 319 -11.84 11.57 1.74
CA THR A 319 -11.98 12.93 1.18
C THR A 319 -11.99 12.98 -0.34
N GLY A 320 -11.44 11.96 -1.01
CA GLY A 320 -11.37 11.87 -2.47
C GLY A 320 -10.22 12.67 -3.06
N LYS A 321 -9.32 13.22 -2.23
CA LYS A 321 -8.09 13.84 -2.71
C LYS A 321 -7.28 12.79 -3.47
N PHE A 322 -7.02 13.08 -4.74
CA PHE A 322 -6.40 12.16 -5.69
C PHE A 322 -5.05 12.70 -6.14
N VAL A 323 -4.03 11.85 -6.10
CA VAL A 323 -2.66 12.19 -6.49
C VAL A 323 -2.01 11.04 -7.24
N GLY A 324 -0.92 11.35 -7.93
CA GLY A 324 -0.08 10.37 -8.60
C GLY A 324 0.54 10.95 -9.85
N ASP A 325 1.69 10.38 -10.20
CA ASP A 325 2.53 10.91 -11.24
C ASP A 325 2.01 10.56 -12.63
N LEU A 326 2.27 11.47 -13.56
CA LEU A 326 1.89 11.34 -14.95
C LEU A 326 3.12 11.47 -15.83
N PRO A 327 3.22 10.66 -16.91
CA PRO A 327 4.32 10.81 -17.85
C PRO A 327 4.25 12.16 -18.54
N LEU A 328 5.42 12.76 -18.72
CA LEU A 328 5.58 13.97 -19.52
C LEU A 328 5.83 13.61 -20.99
N ASP A 329 5.01 14.16 -21.89
CA ASP A 329 5.36 14.23 -23.31
C ASP A 329 6.50 15.24 -23.51
N LYS A 330 7.72 14.72 -23.47
CA LYS A 330 8.94 15.52 -23.67
C LYS A 330 8.90 16.29 -24.99
N SER A 331 8.36 15.72 -26.06
CA SER A 331 8.32 16.39 -27.37
C SER A 331 7.35 17.57 -27.35
N ALA A 332 6.14 17.38 -26.80
CA ALA A 332 5.17 18.44 -26.64
C ALA A 332 5.69 19.55 -25.71
N TYR A 333 6.36 19.18 -24.62
CA TYR A 333 7.00 20.11 -23.70
C TYR A 333 8.09 20.95 -24.39
N PHE A 334 9.06 20.31 -25.05
CA PHE A 334 10.14 21.03 -25.74
C PHE A 334 9.61 21.92 -26.87
N ARG A 335 8.62 21.46 -27.66
CA ARG A 335 7.99 22.29 -28.68
C ARG A 335 7.36 23.54 -28.08
N TRP A 336 6.62 23.38 -26.99
CA TRP A 336 5.96 24.50 -26.32
C TRP A 336 6.98 25.48 -25.70
N PHE A 337 8.00 24.96 -25.02
CA PHE A 337 9.09 25.74 -24.45
C PHE A 337 9.85 26.52 -25.53
N SER A 338 10.18 25.89 -26.66
CA SER A 338 10.87 26.55 -27.78
C SER A 338 10.02 27.64 -28.42
N ILE A 339 8.71 27.42 -28.61
CA ILE A 339 7.82 28.45 -29.16
C ILE A 339 7.76 29.67 -28.23
N ILE A 340 7.59 29.46 -26.93
CA ILE A 340 7.57 30.54 -25.94
C ILE A 340 8.92 31.26 -25.88
N GLY A 341 10.02 30.51 -25.90
CA GLY A 341 11.37 31.06 -25.91
C GLY A 341 11.62 31.95 -27.12
N VAL A 342 11.18 31.52 -28.32
CA VAL A 342 11.28 32.34 -29.54
C VAL A 342 10.41 33.59 -29.42
N ILE A 343 9.16 33.48 -28.96
CA ILE A 343 8.26 34.64 -28.80
C ILE A 343 8.85 35.65 -27.81
N LEU A 344 9.26 35.22 -26.62
CA LEU A 344 9.88 36.09 -25.62
C LEU A 344 11.16 36.74 -26.15
N SER A 345 12.02 35.96 -26.82
CA SER A 345 13.23 36.48 -27.44
C SER A 345 12.91 37.55 -28.50
N THR A 346 11.92 37.32 -29.37
CA THR A 346 11.49 38.31 -30.36
C THR A 346 10.90 39.57 -29.74
N ILE A 347 10.12 39.46 -28.66
CA ILE A 347 9.56 40.61 -27.94
C ILE A 347 10.68 41.43 -27.28
N ILE A 348 11.64 40.77 -26.63
CA ILE A 348 12.77 41.42 -25.99
C ILE A 348 13.63 42.14 -27.05
N CYS A 349 13.97 41.46 -28.15
CA CYS A 349 14.70 42.08 -29.26
C CYS A 349 13.96 43.27 -29.85
N ALA A 350 12.65 43.15 -30.10
CA ALA A 350 11.83 44.25 -30.63
C ALA A 350 11.77 45.44 -29.66
N GLY A 351 11.64 45.18 -28.36
CA GLY A 351 11.67 46.21 -27.31
C GLY A 351 13.01 46.94 -27.25
N ILE A 352 14.12 46.22 -27.33
CA ILE A 352 15.47 46.81 -27.37
C ILE A 352 15.63 47.67 -28.64
N THR A 353 15.15 47.21 -29.80
CA THR A 353 15.23 48.00 -31.05
C THR A 353 14.29 49.20 -31.10
N LEU A 354 13.28 49.27 -30.24
CA LEU A 354 12.38 50.43 -30.10
C LEU A 354 12.88 51.44 -29.06
N LEU A 355 13.78 51.03 -28.17
CA LEU A 355 14.41 51.87 -27.15
C LEU A 355 15.71 52.54 -27.64
N HIS A 356 16.32 52.02 -28.71
CA HIS A 356 17.39 52.66 -29.48
C HIS A 356 16.82 53.38 -30.70
#